data_AF-A0A961RLI2-F1
#
_entry.id   AF-A0A961RLI2-F1
#
_cell.length_a   1.000
_cell.length_b   1.000
_cell.length_c   1.000
_cell.angle_alpha   90.00
_cell.angle_beta   90.00
_cell.angle_gamma   90.00
#
_symmetry.space_group_name_H-M   'P 1'
#
loop_
_entity.id
_entity.type
_entity.pdbx_description
1 polymer ?
#
loop_
_entity_poly.entity_id
_entity_poly.type
_entity_poly.pdbx_seq_one_letter_code
_entity_poly.pdbx_strand_id
1 'polypeptide(L)'
;AARMLFLLMLAGFSMASFVISAVHLHLIPLLGGLGLGGAAALVGACIGPAQVGARLLEFATARRTPIHVPSVLSVAMLAVALAVLLAGAPDVTWGVAFALAFGIGQGLAFIVRGMLPLMAFGRGVYGTVTGRLNSVRLFVTALAPFVTALVLERAGPHAALGMLGGMALAGTGCMIAVAMLMRRRTSRRG
;
A
#
# COMPACT_ATOMS: atom_id res chain seq x y z
N ALA A 1 -12.42 19.19 9.79
CA ALA A 1 -11.95 18.66 8.49
C ALA A 1 -10.44 18.37 8.45
N ALA A 2 -9.55 19.32 8.79
CA ALA A 2 -8.10 19.10 8.70
C ALA A 2 -7.57 17.98 9.61
N ARG A 3 -8.03 17.93 10.88
CA ARG A 3 -7.71 16.83 11.82
C ARG A 3 -8.15 15.45 11.30
N MET A 4 -9.37 15.36 10.78
CA MET A 4 -9.90 14.12 10.17
C MET A 4 -9.04 13.66 8.99
N LEU A 5 -8.70 14.59 8.08
CA LEU A 5 -7.86 14.31 6.92
C LEU A 5 -6.48 13.79 7.35
N PHE A 6 -5.89 14.42 8.37
CA PHE A 6 -4.62 13.98 8.95
C PHE A 6 -4.71 12.56 9.51
N LEU A 7 -5.74 12.26 10.31
CA LEU A 7 -5.92 10.94 10.91
C LEU A 7 -6.16 9.84 9.87
N LEU A 8 -6.96 10.11 8.83
CA LEU A 8 -7.19 9.15 7.75
C LEU A 8 -5.93 8.92 6.91
N MET A 9 -5.15 9.96 6.64
CA MET A 9 -3.86 9.82 5.96
C MET A 9 -2.86 9.05 6.80
N LEU A 10 -2.81 9.32 8.11
CA LEU A 10 -1.98 8.59 9.05
C LEU A 10 -2.34 7.10 9.05
N ALA A 11 -3.62 6.77 9.19
CA ALA A 11 -4.11 5.39 9.20
C ALA A 11 -3.79 4.69 7.87
N GLY A 12 -4.20 5.26 6.75
CA GLY A 12 -4.00 4.65 5.43
C GLY A 12 -2.52 4.47 5.07
N PHE A 13 -1.66 5.45 5.33
CA PHE A 13 -0.21 5.31 5.09
C PHE A 13 0.45 4.30 6.02
N SER A 14 -0.01 4.20 7.27
CA SER A 14 0.52 3.22 8.23
C SER A 14 0.12 1.81 7.84
N MET A 15 -1.15 1.58 7.49
CA MET A 15 -1.63 0.28 7.00
C MET A 15 -0.93 -0.14 5.70
N ALA A 16 -0.79 0.76 4.73
CA ALA A 16 -0.06 0.46 3.50
C ALA A 16 1.42 0.14 3.78
N SER A 17 2.08 0.89 4.69
CA SER A 17 3.49 0.62 5.02
C SER A 17 3.67 -0.68 5.79
N PHE A 18 2.71 -1.02 6.66
CA PHE A 18 2.68 -2.31 7.34
C PHE A 18 2.65 -3.44 6.32
N VAL A 19 1.69 -3.41 5.39
CA VAL A 19 1.53 -4.43 4.34
C VAL A 19 2.79 -4.54 3.49
N ILE A 20 3.33 -3.40 3.04
CA ILE A 20 4.55 -3.36 2.22
C ILE A 20 5.73 -4.01 2.95
N SER A 21 5.94 -3.65 4.22
CA SER A 21 7.05 -4.14 5.02
C SER A 21 6.92 -5.62 5.38
N ALA A 22 5.73 -6.06 5.80
CA ALA A 22 5.46 -7.44 6.13
C ALA A 22 5.69 -8.37 4.93
N VAL A 23 5.16 -8.00 3.76
CA VAL A 23 5.34 -8.79 2.54
C VAL A 23 6.80 -8.82 2.12
N HIS A 24 7.54 -7.71 2.14
CA HIS A 24 8.95 -7.74 1.75
C HIS A 24 9.80 -8.64 2.64
N LEU A 25 9.57 -8.60 3.96
CA LEU A 25 10.37 -9.39 4.88
C LEU A 25 10.02 -10.88 4.83
N HIS A 26 8.75 -11.22 4.57
CA HIS A 26 8.26 -12.60 4.59
C HIS A 26 7.90 -13.15 3.21
N LEU A 27 8.32 -12.51 2.11
CA LEU A 27 7.88 -12.88 0.76
C LEU A 27 8.15 -14.35 0.45
N ILE A 28 9.40 -14.78 0.62
CA ILE A 28 9.82 -16.15 0.29
C ILE A 28 9.14 -17.17 1.20
N PRO A 29 9.12 -17.02 2.55
CA PRO A 29 8.35 -17.91 3.43
C PRO A 29 6.85 -17.97 3.10
N LEU A 30 6.24 -16.82 2.79
CA LEU A 30 4.81 -16.72 2.50
C LEU A 30 4.48 -17.46 1.20
N LEU A 31 5.23 -17.23 0.13
CA LEU A 31 5.05 -17.94 -1.14
C LEU A 31 5.37 -19.43 -1.00
N GLY A 32 6.43 -19.78 -0.27
CA GLY A 32 6.79 -21.17 0.03
C GLY A 32 5.66 -21.92 0.74
N GLY A 33 5.07 -21.32 1.77
CA GLY A 33 3.94 -21.91 2.49
C GLY A 33 2.65 -21.99 1.67
N LEU A 34 2.56 -21.28 0.55
CA LEU A 34 1.46 -21.36 -0.42
C LEU A 34 1.75 -22.30 -1.59
N GLY A 35 2.86 -23.06 -1.56
CA GLY A 35 3.24 -24.00 -2.61
C GLY A 35 4.01 -23.37 -3.79
N LEU A 36 4.35 -22.08 -3.72
CA LEU A 36 5.09 -21.34 -4.75
C LEU A 36 6.61 -21.27 -4.50
N GLY A 37 7.15 -22.11 -3.61
CA GLY A 37 8.54 -22.01 -3.12
C GLY A 37 9.59 -21.98 -4.23
N GLY A 38 9.47 -22.84 -5.24
CA GLY A 38 10.41 -22.88 -6.37
C GLY A 38 10.35 -21.64 -7.29
N ALA A 39 9.23 -20.92 -7.29
CA ALA A 39 9.02 -19.73 -8.10
C ALA A 39 9.15 -18.42 -7.30
N ALA A 40 9.35 -18.49 -5.98
CA ALA A 40 9.24 -17.33 -5.09
C ALA A 40 10.23 -16.20 -5.45
N ALA A 41 11.46 -16.55 -5.85
CA ALA A 41 12.46 -15.58 -6.30
C ALA A 41 12.05 -14.88 -7.61
N LEU A 42 11.51 -15.64 -8.58
CA LEU A 42 11.02 -15.11 -9.85
C LEU A 42 9.84 -14.17 -9.62
N VAL A 43 8.88 -14.59 -8.80
CA VAL A 43 7.72 -13.77 -8.41
C VAL A 43 8.19 -12.48 -7.73
N GLY A 44 9.11 -12.57 -6.77
CA GLY A 44 9.66 -11.39 -6.10
C GLY A 44 10.41 -10.44 -7.04
N ALA A 45 11.14 -10.97 -8.02
CA ALA A 45 11.85 -10.17 -9.02
C ALA A 45 10.90 -9.31 -9.88
N CYS A 46 9.65 -9.74 -10.08
CA CYS A 46 8.65 -8.98 -10.85
C CYS A 46 8.15 -7.71 -10.13
N ILE A 47 8.29 -7.62 -8.80
CA ILE A 47 7.81 -6.47 -8.01
C ILE A 47 8.55 -5.18 -8.42
N GLY A 48 9.87 -5.25 -8.57
CA GLY A 48 10.72 -4.09 -8.87
C GLY A 48 10.37 -3.41 -10.21
N PRO A 49 10.37 -4.13 -11.34
CA PRO A 49 9.97 -3.57 -12.64
C PRO A 49 8.57 -2.99 -12.63
N ALA A 50 7.59 -3.65 -12.01
CA ALA A 50 6.23 -3.14 -11.88
C ALA A 50 6.17 -1.84 -11.06
N GLN A 51 6.95 -1.75 -9.98
CA GLN A 51 7.07 -0.55 -9.16
C GLN A 51 7.60 0.64 -9.96
N VAL A 52 8.63 0.42 -10.77
CA VAL A 52 9.22 1.48 -11.62
C VAL A 52 8.22 1.87 -12.71
N GLY A 53 7.61 0.90 -13.40
CA GLY A 53 6.62 1.16 -14.44
C GLY A 53 5.43 1.98 -13.94
N ALA A 54 4.94 1.69 -12.73
CA ALA A 54 3.87 2.46 -12.11
C ALA A 54 4.25 3.92 -11.86
N ARG A 55 5.50 4.19 -11.46
CA ARG A 55 5.99 5.57 -11.27
C ARG A 55 6.17 6.31 -12.58
N LEU A 56 6.63 5.64 -13.63
CA LEU A 56 6.74 6.24 -14.96
C LEU A 56 5.36 6.60 -15.52
N LEU A 57 4.37 5.71 -15.36
CA LEU A 57 3.00 5.98 -15.78
C LEU A 57 2.37 7.11 -14.97
N GLU A 58 2.59 7.14 -13.65
CA GLU A 58 2.13 8.24 -12.80
C GLU A 58 2.76 9.57 -13.25
N PHE A 59 4.07 9.61 -13.46
CA PHE A 59 4.76 10.81 -13.93
C PHE A 59 4.22 11.29 -15.29
N ALA A 60 3.97 10.37 -16.22
CA ALA A 60 3.40 10.69 -17.53
C ALA A 60 1.95 11.22 -17.46
N THR A 61 1.19 10.82 -16.43
CA THR A 61 -0.23 11.17 -16.27
C THR A 61 -0.50 12.22 -15.18
N ALA A 62 0.53 12.63 -14.43
CA ALA A 62 0.40 13.50 -13.25
C ALA A 62 -0.27 14.85 -13.52
N ARG A 63 -0.14 15.39 -14.74
CA ARG A 63 -0.82 16.64 -15.14
C ARG A 63 -2.32 16.48 -15.37
N ARG A 64 -2.78 15.27 -15.68
CA ARG A 64 -4.17 14.97 -16.05
C ARG A 64 -4.95 14.30 -14.92
N THR A 65 -4.25 13.64 -14.00
CA THR A 65 -4.88 12.84 -12.95
C THR A 65 -4.74 13.53 -11.59
N PRO A 66 -5.85 13.86 -10.90
CA PRO A 66 -5.78 14.48 -9.59
C PRO A 66 -5.26 13.49 -8.54
N ILE A 67 -4.43 13.96 -7.60
CA ILE A 67 -3.66 13.13 -6.65
C ILE A 67 -4.49 12.14 -5.82
N HIS A 68 -5.78 12.41 -5.62
CA HIS A 68 -6.67 11.51 -4.88
C HIS A 68 -6.96 10.19 -5.61
N VAL A 69 -6.71 10.12 -6.92
CA VAL A 69 -6.84 8.88 -7.70
C VAL A 69 -5.66 7.95 -7.44
N PRO A 70 -4.39 8.33 -7.68
CA PRO A 70 -3.25 7.47 -7.36
C PRO A 70 -3.15 7.19 -5.86
N SER A 71 -3.68 8.06 -4.98
CA SER A 71 -3.73 7.75 -3.54
C SER A 71 -4.61 6.54 -3.22
N VAL A 72 -5.80 6.46 -3.81
CA VAL A 72 -6.68 5.29 -3.63
C VAL A 72 -6.07 4.08 -4.33
N LEU A 73 -5.63 4.25 -5.58
CA LEU A 73 -5.09 3.15 -6.39
C LEU A 73 -3.88 2.50 -5.72
N SER A 74 -3.00 3.29 -5.08
CA SER A 74 -1.81 2.77 -4.41
C SER A 74 -2.12 1.70 -3.36
N VAL A 75 -3.13 1.93 -2.51
CA VAL A 75 -3.49 0.98 -1.45
C VAL A 75 -4.45 -0.09 -1.95
N ALA A 76 -5.35 0.27 -2.87
CA ALA A 76 -6.26 -0.70 -3.50
C ALA A 76 -5.50 -1.79 -4.26
N MET A 77 -4.41 -1.44 -4.96
CA MET A 77 -3.58 -2.42 -5.67
C MET A 77 -2.84 -3.38 -4.72
N LEU A 78 -2.50 -2.95 -3.50
CA LEU A 78 -1.98 -3.87 -2.48
C LEU A 78 -3.05 -4.87 -2.04
N ALA A 79 -4.30 -4.42 -1.86
CA ALA A 79 -5.42 -5.29 -1.51
C ALA A 79 -5.72 -6.28 -2.65
N VAL A 80 -5.75 -5.80 -3.90
CA VAL A 80 -5.93 -6.63 -5.09
C VAL A 80 -4.83 -7.66 -5.19
N ALA A 81 -3.56 -7.28 -5.00
CA ALA A 81 -2.45 -8.21 -5.04
C ALA A 81 -2.67 -9.38 -4.05
N LEU A 82 -2.96 -9.05 -2.79
CA LEU A 82 -3.15 -10.07 -1.76
C LEU A 82 -4.37 -10.96 -2.05
N ALA A 83 -5.46 -10.40 -2.59
CA ALA A 83 -6.64 -11.18 -2.99
C ALA A 83 -6.34 -12.12 -4.18
N VAL A 84 -5.60 -11.64 -5.19
CA VAL A 84 -5.14 -12.44 -6.34
C VAL A 84 -4.29 -13.60 -5.86
N LEU A 85 -3.35 -13.36 -4.94
CA LEU A 85 -2.51 -14.43 -4.39
C LEU A 85 -3.32 -15.45 -3.58
N LEU A 86 -4.27 -14.99 -2.77
CA LEU A 86 -5.13 -15.86 -1.97
C LEU A 86 -6.06 -16.73 -2.82
N ALA A 87 -6.53 -16.21 -3.96
CA ALA A 87 -7.46 -16.93 -4.84
C ALA A 87 -6.78 -17.94 -5.77
N GLY A 88 -5.51 -17.72 -6.11
CA GLY A 88 -4.84 -18.42 -7.21
C GLY A 88 -3.63 -19.28 -6.85
N ALA A 89 -3.13 -19.23 -5.62
CA ALA A 89 -2.04 -20.12 -5.20
C ALA A 89 -2.47 -21.60 -5.27
N PRO A 90 -1.60 -22.54 -5.71
CA PRO A 90 -0.15 -22.41 -5.92
C PRO A 90 0.28 -22.07 -7.37
N ASP A 91 -0.59 -21.55 -8.24
CA ASP A 91 -0.24 -21.30 -9.64
C ASP A 91 0.70 -20.07 -9.80
N VAL A 92 1.83 -20.27 -10.49
CA VAL A 92 2.89 -19.26 -10.68
C VAL A 92 2.37 -18.02 -11.40
N THR A 93 1.41 -18.18 -12.31
CA THR A 93 0.78 -17.07 -13.04
C THR A 93 0.11 -16.09 -12.07
N TRP A 94 -0.56 -16.63 -11.05
CA TRP A 94 -1.20 -15.83 -9.99
C TRP A 94 -0.16 -15.20 -9.07
N GLY A 95 0.94 -15.90 -8.79
CA GLY A 95 2.11 -15.32 -8.12
C GLY A 95 2.67 -14.09 -8.85
N VAL A 96 2.87 -14.19 -10.17
CA VAL A 96 3.34 -13.07 -11.00
C VAL A 96 2.31 -11.95 -11.01
N ALA A 97 1.02 -12.24 -11.17
CA ALA A 97 -0.05 -11.24 -11.12
C ALA A 97 -0.07 -10.49 -9.78
N PHE A 98 0.11 -11.22 -8.66
CA PHE A 98 0.32 -10.63 -7.34
C PHE A 98 1.51 -9.66 -7.33
N ALA A 99 2.67 -10.09 -7.81
CA ALA A 99 3.88 -9.27 -7.79
C ALA A 99 3.72 -7.98 -8.61
N LEU A 100 3.07 -8.07 -9.77
CA LEU A 100 2.78 -6.91 -10.60
C LEU A 100 1.85 -5.92 -9.90
N ALA A 101 0.71 -6.40 -9.37
CA ALA A 101 -0.25 -5.55 -8.64
C ALA A 101 0.39 -4.94 -7.38
N PHE A 102 1.16 -5.74 -6.64
CA PHE A 102 1.83 -5.31 -5.42
C PHE A 102 2.88 -4.23 -5.71
N GLY A 103 3.71 -4.44 -6.75
CA GLY A 103 4.70 -3.48 -7.22
C GLY A 103 4.06 -2.16 -7.65
N ILE A 104 2.94 -2.22 -8.39
CA ILE A 104 2.18 -1.01 -8.77
C ILE A 104 1.71 -0.24 -7.53
N GLY A 105 1.07 -0.94 -6.59
CA GLY A 105 0.56 -0.34 -5.35
C GLY A 105 1.66 0.32 -4.53
N GLN A 106 2.77 -0.40 -4.31
CA GLN A 106 3.94 0.11 -3.61
C GLN A 106 4.59 1.31 -4.33
N GLY A 107 4.72 1.24 -5.65
CA GLY A 107 5.32 2.28 -6.48
C GLY A 107 4.58 3.60 -6.32
N LEU A 108 3.26 3.56 -6.44
CA LEU A 108 2.37 4.71 -6.25
C LEU A 108 2.37 5.19 -4.80
N ALA A 109 2.36 4.29 -3.81
CA ALA A 109 2.32 4.65 -2.40
C ALA A 109 3.49 5.55 -1.99
N PHE A 110 4.66 5.39 -2.61
CA PHE A 110 5.83 6.23 -2.32
C PHE A 110 5.68 7.65 -2.87
N ILE A 111 5.05 7.82 -4.04
CA ILE A 111 4.74 9.13 -4.62
C ILE A 111 3.67 9.83 -3.80
N VAL A 112 2.57 9.13 -3.55
CA VAL A 112 1.40 9.64 -2.80
C VAL A 112 1.81 10.12 -1.41
N ARG A 113 2.71 9.39 -0.73
CA ARG A 113 3.17 9.76 0.62
C ARG A 113 3.83 11.15 0.68
N GLY A 114 4.50 11.56 -0.39
CA GLY A 114 5.09 12.91 -0.49
C GLY A 114 4.10 13.95 -0.99
N MET A 115 3.31 13.64 -2.02
CA MET A 115 2.47 14.63 -2.68
C MET A 115 1.14 14.90 -1.97
N LEU A 116 0.49 13.87 -1.43
CA LEU A 116 -0.84 14.01 -0.84
C LEU A 116 -0.85 14.94 0.38
N PRO A 117 0.10 14.87 1.35
CA PRO A 117 0.14 15.81 2.47
C PRO A 117 0.41 17.24 2.02
N LEU A 118 1.29 17.40 1.02
CA LEU A 118 1.61 18.70 0.44
C LEU A 118 0.36 19.36 -0.15
N MET A 119 -0.42 18.62 -0.92
CA MET A 119 -1.66 19.11 -1.52
C MET A 119 -2.78 19.31 -0.50
N ALA A 120 -2.84 18.50 0.55
CA ALA A 120 -3.86 18.56 1.57
C ALA A 120 -3.69 19.71 2.58
N PHE A 121 -2.44 20.04 2.94
CA PHE A 121 -2.11 20.96 4.03
C PHE A 121 -1.28 22.18 3.60
N GLY A 122 -0.73 22.18 2.38
CA GLY A 122 0.09 23.27 1.86
C GLY A 122 1.55 23.20 2.33
N ARG A 123 2.40 24.04 1.70
CA ARG A 123 3.85 24.06 1.90
C ARG A 123 4.28 24.46 3.32
N GLY A 124 3.60 25.45 3.92
CA GLY A 124 4.02 26.06 5.19
C GLY A 124 4.07 25.10 6.39
N VAL A 125 3.23 24.06 6.41
CA VAL A 125 3.19 23.06 7.49
C VAL A 125 3.59 21.66 7.02
N TYR A 126 4.05 21.52 5.77
CA TYR A 126 4.33 20.23 5.15
C TYR A 126 5.36 19.42 5.95
N GLY A 127 6.46 20.05 6.39
CA GLY A 127 7.50 19.38 7.17
C GLY A 127 6.96 18.83 8.50
N THR A 128 6.19 19.63 9.23
CA THR A 128 5.58 19.22 10.50
C THR A 128 4.57 18.09 10.31
N VAL A 129 3.71 18.19 9.29
CA VAL A 129 2.70 17.16 8.99
C VAL A 129 3.37 15.85 8.59
N THR A 130 4.30 15.88 7.63
CA THR A 130 4.99 14.68 7.15
C THR A 130 5.91 14.07 8.19
N GLY A 131 6.55 14.88 9.03
CA GLY A 131 7.31 14.42 10.19
C GLY A 131 6.42 13.60 11.13
N ARG A 132 5.29 14.15 11.58
CA ARG A 132 4.34 13.45 12.47
C ARG A 132 3.75 12.18 11.83
N LEU A 133 3.38 12.24 10.55
CA LEU A 133 2.91 11.07 9.81
C LEU A 133 3.98 9.98 9.78
N ASN A 134 5.22 10.34 9.46
CA ASN A 134 6.32 9.38 9.37
C ASN A 134 6.71 8.79 10.71
N SER A 135 6.72 9.56 11.80
CA SER A 135 7.03 9.03 13.14
C SER A 135 6.17 7.82 13.47
N VAL A 136 4.84 7.98 13.44
CA VAL A 136 3.90 6.90 13.77
C VAL A 136 3.97 5.78 12.72
N ARG A 137 3.99 6.14 11.44
CA ARG A 137 4.07 5.17 10.33
C ARG A 137 5.30 4.27 10.46
N LEU A 138 6.46 4.81 10.83
CA LEU A 138 7.69 4.03 10.96
C LEU A 138 7.61 3.05 12.13
N PHE A 139 7.03 3.43 13.27
CA PHE A 139 6.76 2.50 14.36
C PHE A 139 5.87 1.34 13.90
N VAL A 140 4.77 1.63 13.19
CA VAL A 140 3.87 0.61 12.64
C VAL A 140 4.58 -0.28 11.62
N THR A 141 5.44 0.31 10.78
CA THR A 141 6.22 -0.40 9.76
C THR A 141 7.22 -1.36 10.42
N ALA A 142 7.89 -0.93 11.49
CA ALA A 142 8.86 -1.74 12.23
C ALA A 142 8.20 -2.93 12.95
N LEU A 143 6.97 -2.78 13.42
CA LEU A 143 6.21 -3.86 14.06
C LEU A 143 5.65 -4.88 13.06
N ALA A 144 5.49 -4.50 11.79
CA ALA A 144 4.81 -5.33 10.80
C ALA A 144 5.45 -6.72 10.61
N PRO A 145 6.78 -6.83 10.43
CA PRO A 145 7.45 -8.13 10.35
C PRO A 145 7.18 -9.04 11.55
N PHE A 146 7.20 -8.51 12.77
CA PHE A 146 7.01 -9.29 13.99
C PHE A 146 5.58 -9.82 14.11
N VAL A 147 4.59 -8.95 13.89
CA VAL A 147 3.18 -9.34 13.92
C VAL A 147 2.89 -10.38 12.84
N THR A 148 3.38 -10.17 11.61
CA THR A 148 3.20 -11.13 10.53
C THR A 148 3.91 -12.45 10.79
N ALA A 149 5.11 -12.44 11.37
CA ALA A 149 5.82 -13.67 11.75
C ALA A 149 5.01 -14.50 12.76
N LEU A 150 4.46 -13.86 13.80
CA LEU A 150 3.63 -14.54 14.81
C LEU A 150 2.38 -15.18 14.19
N VAL A 151 1.74 -14.49 13.23
CA VAL A 151 0.57 -15.04 12.53
C VAL A 151 0.97 -16.17 11.60
N LEU A 152 2.09 -16.05 10.87
CA LEU A 152 2.62 -17.11 10.01
C LEU A 152 2.93 -18.38 10.80
N GLU A 153 3.58 -18.26 11.97
CA GLU A 153 3.94 -19.39 12.82
C GLU A 153 2.71 -20.09 13.42
N ARG A 154 1.73 -19.32 13.89
CA ARG A 154 0.58 -19.88 14.64
C ARG A 154 -0.61 -20.28 13.77
N ALA A 155 -0.86 -19.56 12.68
CA ALA A 155 -2.06 -19.69 11.87
C ALA A 155 -1.78 -19.89 10.37
N GLY A 156 -0.51 -19.84 9.97
CA GLY A 156 -0.07 -20.17 8.62
C GLY A 156 -0.22 -19.04 7.58
N PRO A 157 0.17 -19.32 6.32
CA PRO A 157 0.24 -18.33 5.24
C PRO A 157 -1.12 -17.72 4.86
N HIS A 158 -2.19 -18.51 4.84
CA HIS A 158 -3.53 -18.04 4.49
C HIS A 158 -4.06 -17.03 5.51
N ALA A 159 -3.85 -17.28 6.81
CA ALA A 159 -4.24 -16.35 7.86
C ALA A 159 -3.42 -15.04 7.80
N ALA A 160 -2.11 -15.15 7.54
CA ALA A 160 -1.24 -13.99 7.35
C ALA A 160 -1.69 -13.14 6.16
N LEU A 161 -2.00 -13.77 5.02
CA LEU A 161 -2.56 -13.09 3.85
C LEU A 161 -3.92 -12.44 4.13
N GLY A 162 -4.82 -13.13 4.84
CA GLY A 162 -6.12 -12.58 5.23
C GLY A 162 -5.97 -11.34 6.11
N MET A 163 -5.07 -11.37 7.10
CA MET A 163 -4.75 -10.21 7.95
C MET A 163 -4.22 -9.04 7.12
N LEU A 164 -3.22 -9.29 6.27
CA LEU A 164 -2.62 -8.25 5.43
C LEU A 164 -3.64 -7.69 4.43
N GLY A 165 -4.51 -8.54 3.88
CA GLY A 165 -5.60 -8.17 2.99
C GLY A 165 -6.61 -7.28 3.69
N GLY A 166 -7.01 -7.63 4.92
CA GLY A 166 -7.87 -6.81 5.76
C GLY A 166 -7.27 -5.43 6.06
N MET A 167 -5.97 -5.36 6.35
CA MET A 167 -5.27 -4.09 6.54
C MET A 167 -5.21 -3.25 5.26
N ALA A 168 -4.97 -3.88 4.10
CA ALA A 168 -4.96 -3.20 2.82
C ALA A 168 -6.36 -2.66 2.44
N LEU A 169 -7.43 -3.43 2.72
CA LEU A 169 -8.82 -3.00 2.52
C LEU A 169 -9.19 -1.83 3.44
N ALA A 170 -8.85 -1.91 4.73
CA ALA A 170 -9.06 -0.81 5.67
C ALA A 170 -8.28 0.45 5.26
N GLY A 171 -7.04 0.30 4.82
CA GLY A 171 -6.21 1.39 4.30
C GLY A 171 -6.80 2.01 3.02
N THR A 172 -7.37 1.19 2.15
CA THR A 172 -8.09 1.63 0.95
C THR A 172 -9.31 2.46 1.34
N GLY A 173 -10.12 1.99 2.30
CA GLY A 173 -11.24 2.75 2.84
C GLY A 173 -10.83 4.12 3.38
N CYS A 174 -9.70 4.20 4.09
CA CYS A 174 -9.14 5.47 4.55
C CYS A 174 -8.77 6.41 3.39
N MET A 175 -8.13 5.89 2.35
CA MET A 175 -7.75 6.69 1.16
C MET A 175 -8.96 7.14 0.35
N ILE A 176 -10.01 6.32 0.25
CA ILE A 176 -11.27 6.73 -0.39
C ILE A 176 -11.91 7.86 0.43
N ALA A 177 -11.97 7.74 1.76
CA ALA A 177 -12.50 8.80 2.62
C ALA A 177 -11.69 10.12 2.49
N VAL A 178 -10.36 10.04 2.38
CA VAL A 178 -9.50 11.19 2.06
C VAL A 178 -9.89 11.81 0.72
N ALA A 179 -10.04 10.99 -0.33
CA ALA A 179 -10.43 11.45 -1.66
C ALA A 179 -11.80 12.16 -1.64
N MET A 180 -12.78 11.61 -0.94
CA MET A 180 -14.10 12.23 -0.78
C MET A 180 -14.02 13.59 -0.07
N LEU A 181 -13.25 13.68 1.03
CA LEU A 181 -13.08 14.92 1.79
C LEU A 181 -12.34 16.00 0.98
N MET A 182 -11.35 15.61 0.17
CA MET A 182 -10.64 16.54 -0.69
C MET A 182 -11.54 17.07 -1.83
N ARG A 183 -12.31 16.20 -2.50
CA ARG A 183 -13.26 16.61 -3.54
C ARG A 183 -14.31 17.60 -3.02
N ARG A 184 -14.86 17.36 -1.82
CA ARG A 184 -15.82 18.27 -1.18
C ARG A 184 -15.24 19.65 -0.88
N ARG A 185 -13.94 19.76 -0.61
CA ARG A 185 -13.27 21.05 -0.37
C ARG A 185 -13.06 21.85 -1.65
N THR A 186 -12.75 21.18 -2.76
CA THR A 186 -12.58 21.84 -4.05
C THR A 186 -13.90 22.42 -4.57
N SER A 187 -15.01 21.68 -4.40
CA SER A 187 -16.35 22.13 -4.82
C SER A 187 -16.95 23.29 -4.00
N ARG A 188 -16.42 23.59 -2.81
CA ARG A 188 -16.88 24.74 -1.99
C ARG A 188 -16.08 26.03 -2.24
N ARG A 189 -15.04 25.97 -3.05
CA ARG A 189 -14.14 27.11 -3.35
C ARG A 189 -14.33 27.68 -4.76
N GLY A 190 -15.08 26.98 -5.62
CA GLY A 190 -15.58 27.50 -6.90
C GLY A 190 -17.03 27.90 -6.74
#